data_AF-A0A838NZE4-F1
#
_entry.id   AF-A0A838NZE4-F1
#
_cell.length_a   1.000
_cell.length_b   1.000
_cell.length_c   1.000
_cell.angle_alpha   90.00
_cell.angle_beta   90.00
_cell.angle_gamma   90.00
#
_symmetry.space_group_name_H-M   'P 1'
#
loop_
_entity.id
_entity.type
_entity.pdbx_description
1 polymer ?
#
loop_
_entity_poly.entity_id
_entity_poly.type
_entity_poly.pdbx_seq_one_letter_code
_entity_poly.pdbx_strand_id
1 'polypeptide(L)' 'MRLLAGTSGYSFKEWKGSFYPADIKADGMLGFYA' A
#
# COMPACT_ATOMS: atom_id res chain seq x y z
N MET A 1 -11.55 22.42 1.42
CA MET A 1 -11.78 21.24 0.57
C MET A 1 -10.81 20.15 1.03
N ARG A 2 -11.28 18.95 1.43
CA ARG A 2 -10.41 17.81 1.73
C ARG A 2 -10.49 16.84 0.55
N LEU A 3 -9.40 16.69 -0.19
CA LEU A 3 -9.26 15.70 -1.25
C LEU A 3 -8.75 14.41 -0.62
N LEU A 4 -9.49 13.33 -0.80
CA LEU A 4 -9.09 11.99 -0.41
C LEU A 4 -8.65 11.27 -1.68
N ALA A 5 -7.34 11.09 -1.84
CA ALA A 5 -6.76 10.35 -2.94
C ALA A 5 -6.36 8.95 -2.45
N GLY A 6 -6.74 7.93 -3.21
CA GLY A 6 -6.39 6.54 -2.96
C GLY A 6 -6.65 5.68 -4.19
N THR A 7 -6.07 4.49 -4.21
CA THR A 7 -6.22 3.47 -5.24
C THR A 7 -7.29 2.45 -4.88
N SER A 8 -7.88 1.82 -5.90
CA SER A 8 -8.81 0.70 -5.76
C SER A 8 -8.07 -0.57 -5.34
N GLY A 9 -7.71 -0.65 -4.07
CA GLY A 9 -6.93 -1.74 -3.49
C GLY A 9 -5.53 -1.31 -3.09
N TYR A 10 -4.94 -2.05 -2.16
CA TYR A 10 -3.63 -1.81 -1.58
C TYR A 10 -2.72 -3.05 -1.65
N SER A 11 -3.27 -4.26 -1.82
CA SER A 11 -2.52 -5.53 -1.85
C SER A 11 -1.90 -5.86 -3.22
N PHE A 12 -1.25 -4.89 -3.85
CA PHE A 12 -0.53 -5.11 -5.11
C PHE A 12 0.87 -5.67 -4.84
N LYS A 13 1.18 -6.84 -5.41
CA LYS A 13 2.50 -7.47 -5.26
C LYS A 13 3.58 -6.73 -6.04
N GLU A 14 3.26 -6.16 -7.21
CA GLU A 14 4.20 -5.33 -7.97
C GLU A 14 4.67 -4.08 -7.23
N TRP A 15 3.93 -3.65 -6.21
CA TRP A 15 4.33 -2.51 -5.39
C TRP A 15 5.38 -2.88 -4.33
N LYS A 16 5.60 -4.17 -4.05
CA LYS A 16 6.72 -4.61 -3.19
C LYS A 16 8.05 -4.30 -3.86
N GLY A 17 8.89 -3.56 -3.16
CA GLY A 17 10.20 -3.09 -3.62
C GLY A 17 10.18 -1.64 -4.10
N SER A 18 9.11 -1.19 -4.78
CA SER A 18 9.01 0.19 -5.29
C SER A 18 8.25 1.13 -4.36
N PHE A 19 7.18 0.65 -3.72
CA PHE A 19 6.34 1.44 -2.83
C PHE A 19 6.24 0.81 -1.44
N TYR A 20 6.04 -0.51 -1.39
CA TYR A 20 6.09 -1.28 -0.17
C TYR A 20 7.49 -1.82 0.11
N PRO A 21 7.90 -1.94 1.38
CA PRO A 21 9.12 -2.64 1.74
C PRO A 21 9.14 -4.07 1.18
N ALA A 22 10.28 -4.53 0.67
CA ALA A 22 10.41 -5.86 0.08
C ALA A 22 10.02 -6.99 1.08
N ASP A 23 10.29 -6.77 2.37
CA ASP A 23 10.01 -7.71 3.46
C ASP A 23 8.60 -7.56 4.06
N ILE A 24 7.76 -6.63 3.58
CA ILE A 24 6.45 -6.39 4.21
C ILE A 24 5.53 -7.62 4.04
N LYS A 25 4.86 -8.06 5.11
CA LYS A 25 3.77 -9.04 5.00
C LYS A 25 2.49 -8.37 4.46
N ALA A 26 1.64 -9.15 3.80
CA ALA A 26 0.37 -8.66 3.26
C ALA A 26 -0.52 -7.99 4.32
N ASP A 27 -0.56 -8.53 5.54
CA ASP A 27 -1.22 -7.92 6.70
C ASP A 27 -0.69 -6.54 7.08
N GLY A 28 0.60 -6.27 6.84
CA GLY A 28 1.22 -4.98 7.12
C GLY A 28 1.00 -3.93 6.03
N MET A 29 0.54 -4.32 4.84
CA MET A 29 0.36 -3.41 3.71
C MET A 29 -0.76 -2.40 3.98
N LEU A 30 -1.87 -2.83 4.59
CA LEU A 30 -2.98 -1.93 4.92
C LEU A 30 -2.53 -0.81 5.85
N GLY A 31 -1.77 -1.13 6.91
CA GLY A 31 -1.28 -0.14 7.88
C GLY A 31 -0.15 0.74 7.36
N PHE A 32 0.50 0.37 6.25
CA PHE A 32 1.46 1.23 5.57
C PHE A 32 0.78 2.18 4.57
N TYR A 33 -0.33 1.75 4.01
CA TYR A 33 -1.07 2.47 2.98
C TYR A 33 -2.07 3.50 3.54
N ALA A 34 -2.64 3.24 4.73
CA ALA A 34 -3.67 4.05 5.37
C ALA A 34 -3.20 4.73 6.66
#